data_AF-A0ABD2P6R5-F1
#
_entry.id   AF-A0ABD2P6R5-F1
#
_cell.length_a   1.000
_cell.length_b   1.000
_cell.length_c   1.000
_cell.angle_alpha   90.00
_cell.angle_beta   90.00
_cell.angle_gamma   90.00
#
_symmetry.space_group_name_H-M   'P 1'
#
loop_
_entity.id
_entity.type
_entity.pdbx_description
1 polymer ?
#
loop_
_entity_poly.entity_id
_entity_poly.type
_entity_poly.pdbx_seq_one_letter_code
_entity_poly.pdbx_strand_id
1 'polypeptide(L)'
;MMSKYIFITAIFLLVFVVEYGNCVTCLSCKTAQRYCSEPTVSTTCSGQMCYAYLDTSTFESNRGCTGDSGLCQKTKNTKSCSVCSSDKCNNKKV
;
A
#
# COMPACT_ATOMS: atom_id res chain seq x y z
N MET A 1 43.33 -3.39 -0.14
CA MET A 1 42.20 -3.77 -1.01
C MET A 1 40.91 -4.18 -0.26
N MET A 2 40.95 -4.52 1.04
CA MET A 2 39.76 -4.93 1.81
C MET A 2 38.74 -3.80 2.13
N SER A 3 39.17 -2.54 2.20
CA SER A 3 38.29 -1.41 2.58
C SER A 3 37.20 -1.08 1.54
N LYS A 4 37.45 -1.35 0.25
CA LYS A 4 36.47 -1.06 -0.82
C LYS A 4 35.29 -2.02 -0.78
N TYR A 5 35.52 -3.29 -0.42
CA TYR A 5 34.47 -4.30 -0.33
C TYR A 5 33.49 -4.02 0.81
N ILE A 6 34.00 -3.59 1.97
CA ILE A 6 33.17 -3.20 3.13
C ILE A 6 32.29 -2.00 2.80
N PHE A 7 32.82 -1.04 2.04
CA PHE A 7 32.07 0.14 1.63
C PHE A 7 30.93 -0.22 0.66
N ILE A 8 31.21 -1.10 -0.31
CA ILE A 8 30.23 -1.54 -1.30
C ILE A 8 29.14 -2.39 -0.64
N THR A 9 29.49 -3.31 0.26
CA THR A 9 28.49 -4.13 0.98
C THR A 9 27.64 -3.30 1.94
N ALA A 10 28.21 -2.30 2.60
CA ALA A 10 27.44 -1.38 3.45
C ALA A 10 26.44 -0.54 2.65
N ILE A 11 26.83 -0.06 1.46
CA ILE A 11 25.92 0.65 0.56
C ILE A 11 24.80 -0.27 0.07
N PHE A 12 25.13 -1.51 -0.32
CA PHE A 12 24.12 -2.48 -0.74
C PHE A 12 23.12 -2.79 0.36
N LEU A 13 23.59 -2.96 1.60
CA LEU A 13 22.72 -3.18 2.77
C LEU A 13 21.83 -1.96 3.06
N LEU A 14 22.37 -0.75 2.95
CA LEU A 14 21.59 0.48 3.13
C LEU A 14 20.49 0.62 2.08
N VAL A 15 20.82 0.37 0.80
CA VAL A 15 19.82 0.38 -0.28
C VAL A 15 18.76 -0.69 -0.02
N PHE A 16 19.17 -1.90 0.37
CA PHE A 16 18.24 -2.97 0.71
C PHE A 16 17.30 -2.59 1.86
N VAL A 17 17.81 -1.96 2.91
CA VAL A 17 17.00 -1.51 4.06
C VAL A 17 16.08 -0.35 3.68
N VAL A 18 16.53 0.59 2.85
CA VAL A 18 15.69 1.72 2.42
C VAL A 18 14.57 1.27 1.48
N GLU A 19 14.85 0.31 0.60
CA GLU A 19 13.92 -0.13 -0.46
C GLU A 19 12.98 -1.25 0.02
N TYR A 20 13.47 -2.17 0.86
CA TYR A 20 12.69 -3.30 1.39
C TYR A 20 12.32 -3.20 2.87
N GLY A 21 12.94 -2.30 3.65
CA GLY A 21 12.67 -2.16 5.08
C GLY A 21 11.35 -1.48 5.41
N ASN A 22 10.76 -0.75 4.46
CA ASN A 22 9.43 -0.15 4.61
C ASN A 22 8.36 -1.15 4.16
N CYS A 23 8.20 -2.22 4.96
CA CYS A 23 7.03 -3.07 4.88
C CYS A 23 5.90 -2.39 5.65
N VAL A 24 4.81 -2.06 4.95
CA VAL A 24 3.60 -1.53 5.58
C VAL A 24 2.50 -2.58 5.49
N THR A 25 1.81 -2.82 6.60
CA THR A 25 0.68 -3.74 6.63
C THR A 25 -0.58 -2.98 6.23
N CYS A 26 -1.14 -3.26 5.06
CA CYS A 26 -2.36 -2.62 4.60
C CYS A 26 -3.57 -3.51 4.80
N LEU A 27 -4.73 -2.89 4.94
CA LEU A 27 -5.99 -3.62 4.90
C LEU A 27 -6.35 -3.85 3.44
N SER A 28 -6.61 -5.11 3.07
CA SER A 28 -7.01 -5.49 1.73
C SER A 28 -8.49 -5.86 1.74
N CYS A 29 -9.21 -5.21 0.86
CA CYS A 29 -10.64 -5.36 0.65
C CYS A 29 -10.83 -5.74 -0.81
N LYS A 30 -10.85 -7.04 -1.10
CA LYS A 30 -11.09 -7.55 -2.44
C LYS A 30 -12.36 -8.38 -2.37
N THR A 31 -13.49 -7.79 -2.78
CA THR A 31 -14.64 -8.41 -3.47
C THR A 31 -15.99 -7.76 -3.11
N ALA A 32 -16.73 -7.35 -4.14
CA ALA A 32 -18.17 -7.49 -4.41
C ALA A 32 -19.21 -7.17 -3.30
N GLN A 33 -18.82 -6.60 -2.16
CA GLN A 33 -19.73 -6.11 -1.14
C GLN A 33 -19.71 -4.59 -1.16
N ARG A 34 -20.91 -4.00 -1.33
CA ARG A 34 -21.18 -2.54 -1.35
C ARG A 34 -20.49 -1.76 -0.22
N TYR A 35 -20.10 -2.42 0.87
CA TYR A 35 -19.27 -1.82 1.90
C TYR A 35 -18.28 -2.87 2.38
N CYS A 36 -16.99 -2.53 2.31
CA CYS A 36 -15.98 -3.28 3.05
C CYS A 36 -16.15 -2.95 4.54
N SER A 37 -17.19 -3.54 5.13
CA SER A 37 -17.64 -3.27 6.50
C SER A 37 -16.57 -3.70 7.50
N GLU A 38 -15.82 -4.75 7.14
CA GLU A 38 -14.62 -5.20 7.82
C GLU A 38 -13.54 -5.55 6.79
N PRO A 39 -12.33 -5.00 6.94
CA PRO A 39 -11.20 -5.43 6.12
C PRO A 39 -10.90 -6.90 6.40
N THR A 40 -11.15 -7.74 5.41
CA THR A 40 -11.17 -9.20 5.56
C THR A 40 -9.77 -9.79 5.71
N VAL A 41 -8.74 -9.08 5.25
CA VAL A 41 -7.36 -9.55 5.27
C VAL A 41 -6.38 -8.38 5.42
N SER A 42 -5.31 -8.56 6.19
CA SER A 42 -4.14 -7.67 6.16
C SER A 42 -3.12 -8.19 5.16
N THR A 43 -2.66 -7.33 4.25
CA THR A 43 -1.64 -7.63 3.26
C THR A 43 -0.40 -6.80 3.56
N THR A 44 0.76 -7.43 3.65
CA THR A 44 2.03 -6.72 3.82
C THR A 44 2.52 -6.23 2.47
N CYS A 45 2.71 -4.93 2.36
CA CYS A 45 3.18 -4.25 1.15
C CYS A 45 4.64 -3.81 1.39
N SER A 46 5.59 -4.48 0.75
CA SER A 46 7.01 -4.12 0.85
C SER A 46 7.33 -3.02 -0.18
N GLY A 47 7.90 -1.90 0.27
CA GLY A 47 8.28 -0.78 -0.61
C GLY A 47 7.08 -0.03 -1.22
N GLN A 48 5.89 -0.20 -0.64
CA GLN A 48 4.64 0.35 -1.15
C GLN A 48 3.85 1.08 -0.06
N MET A 49 2.78 1.78 -0.44
CA MET A 49 1.88 2.46 0.49
C MET A 49 0.51 1.78 0.51
N CYS A 50 -0.26 2.02 1.57
CA CYS A 50 -1.65 1.63 1.62
C CYS A 50 -2.51 2.65 0.89
N TYR A 51 -3.51 2.17 0.15
CA TYR A 51 -4.57 3.02 -0.42
C TYR A 51 -5.94 2.64 0.14
N ALA A 52 -6.85 3.62 0.12
CA ALA A 52 -8.29 3.41 0.21
C ALA A 52 -9.03 4.42 -0.67
N TYR A 53 -10.02 3.95 -1.42
CA TYR A 53 -10.92 4.80 -2.21
C TYR A 53 -12.35 4.26 -2.27
N LEU A 54 -13.31 5.12 -2.59
CA LEU A 54 -14.68 4.73 -2.92
C LEU A 54 -14.87 4.79 -4.44
N ASP A 55 -15.29 3.70 -5.06
CA ASP A 55 -15.74 3.69 -6.45
C ASP A 55 -17.22 4.06 -6.50
N THR A 56 -17.57 5.19 -7.09
CA THR A 56 -18.95 5.67 -7.22
C THR A 56 -19.75 4.98 -8.31
N SER A 57 -19.11 4.21 -9.20
CA SER A 57 -19.81 3.45 -10.23
C SER A 57 -20.39 2.15 -9.69
N THR A 58 -19.64 1.47 -8.80
CA THR A 58 -20.08 0.24 -8.14
C THR A 58 -20.53 0.48 -6.69
N PHE A 59 -20.29 1.68 -6.14
CA PHE A 59 -20.42 2.01 -4.72
C PHE A 59 -19.58 1.09 -3.83
N GLU A 60 -18.40 0.67 -4.30
CA GLU A 60 -17.52 -0.23 -3.56
C GLU A 60 -16.36 0.52 -2.89
N SER A 61 -16.06 0.16 -1.65
CA SER A 61 -14.87 0.65 -0.95
C SER A 61 -13.70 -0.30 -1.21
N ASN A 62 -12.66 0.22 -1.85
CA ASN A 62 -11.47 -0.53 -2.24
C ASN A 62 -10.28 -0.15 -1.36
N ARG A 63 -9.49 -1.14 -0.95
CA ARG A 63 -8.31 -0.97 -0.10
C ARG A 63 -7.23 -1.98 -0.48
N GLY A 64 -5.96 -1.59 -0.44
CA GLY A 64 -4.84 -2.49 -0.72
C GLY A 64 -3.49 -1.79 -0.77
N CYS A 65 -2.52 -2.42 -1.46
CA CYS A 65 -1.18 -1.89 -1.69
C CYS A 65 -1.09 -1.11 -3.01
N THR A 66 -0.40 0.03 -3.05
CA THR A 66 -0.33 0.90 -4.25
C THR A 66 0.24 0.22 -5.50
N GLY A 67 1.02 -0.85 -5.38
CA GLY A 67 1.56 -1.60 -6.51
C GLY A 67 0.64 -2.69 -7.07
N ASP A 68 -0.50 -2.99 -6.41
CA ASP A 68 -1.45 -4.02 -6.86
C ASP A 68 -2.31 -3.57 -8.06
N SER A 69 -1.84 -2.64 -8.90
CA SER A 69 -2.63 -1.98 -9.96
C SER A 69 -3.72 -1.03 -9.47
N GLY A 70 -4.02 -1.04 -8.16
CA GLY A 70 -5.03 -0.22 -7.49
C GLY A 70 -4.49 1.09 -6.93
N LEU A 71 -3.64 1.80 -7.69
CA LEU A 71 -3.48 3.23 -7.39
C LEU A 71 -4.88 3.83 -7.34
N CYS A 72 -5.09 4.82 -6.48
CA CYS A 72 -6.19 5.75 -6.69
C CYS A 72 -5.99 6.45 -8.03
N GLN A 73 -6.26 5.72 -9.10
CA GLN A 73 -6.38 6.28 -10.42
C GLN A 73 -7.50 7.27 -10.26
N LYS A 74 -7.22 8.55 -10.52
CA LYS A 74 -8.26 9.57 -10.66
C LYS A 74 -9.11 9.20 -11.87
N THR A 75 -9.87 8.12 -11.76
CA THR A 75 -10.91 7.79 -12.71
C THR A 75 -12.10 8.66 -12.36
N LYS A 76 -12.97 8.91 -13.35
CA LYS A 76 -14.19 9.73 -13.14
C LYS A 76 -15.08 9.20 -12.01
N ASN A 77 -14.88 7.95 -11.62
CA ASN A 77 -15.70 7.23 -10.65
C ASN A 77 -15.01 7.11 -9.28
N THR A 78 -13.84 7.70 -9.06
CA THR A 78 -13.15 7.60 -7.75
C THR A 78 -13.53 8.79 -6.88
N LYS A 79 -14.23 8.55 -5.76
CA LYS A 79 -14.53 9.54 -4.73
C LYS A 79 -13.70 9.25 -3.48
N SER A 80 -13.14 10.31 -2.89
CA SER A 80 -12.31 10.25 -1.69
C SER A 80 -11.16 9.23 -1.82
N CYS A 81 -10.01 9.64 -2.37
CA CYS A 81 -8.82 8.80 -2.31
C CYS A 81 -7.97 9.20 -1.09
N SER A 82 -7.51 8.20 -0.34
CA SER A 82 -6.46 8.36 0.66
C SER A 82 -5.33 7.38 0.41
N VAL A 83 -4.09 7.87 0.50
CA VAL A 83 -2.86 7.06 0.46
C VAL A 83 -2.07 7.36 1.72
N CYS A 84 -1.50 6.34 2.34
CA CYS A 84 -0.79 6.46 3.60
C CYS A 84 0.25 5.35 3.78
N SER A 85 1.30 5.64 4.54
CA SER A 85 2.50 4.79 4.64
C SER A 85 2.69 4.14 6.00
N SER A 86 1.64 4.08 6.82
CA SER A 86 1.68 3.50 8.17
C SER A 86 0.83 2.24 8.25
N ASP A 87 1.13 1.35 9.20
CA ASP A 87 0.37 0.11 9.35
C ASP A 87 -1.14 0.38 9.54
N LYS A 88 -1.94 -0.27 8.70
CA LYS A 88 -3.41 -0.26 8.69
C LYS A 88 -3.99 1.15 8.60
N CYS A 89 -3.22 2.11 8.08
CA CYS A 89 -3.63 3.51 7.99
C CYS A 89 -4.83 3.72 7.04
N ASN A 90 -5.04 2.79 6.11
CA ASN A 90 -6.15 2.78 5.17
C ASN A 90 -7.47 2.24 5.78
N ASN A 91 -7.58 2.20 7.11
CA ASN A 91 -8.82 1.87 7.81
C ASN A 91 -9.83 3.02 7.89
N LYS A 92 -9.43 4.24 7.50
CA LYS A 92 -10.35 5.38 7.56
C LYS A 92 -11.55 5.14 6.66
N LYS A 93 -12.76 5.44 7.17
CA LYS A 93 -13.98 5.45 6.34
C LYS A 93 -13.79 6.49 5.25
N VAL A 94 -14.11 6.07 4.02
CA VAL A 94 -13.91 6.82 2.78
C VAL A 94 -15.26 7.22 2.20
#